data_AF-A0A140DYA6-F1
#
_entry.id   AF-A0A140DYA6-F1
#
_cell.length_a   1.000
_cell.length_b   1.000
_cell.length_c   1.000
_cell.angle_alpha   90.00
_cell.angle_beta   90.00
_cell.angle_gamma   90.00
#
_symmetry.space_group_name_H-M   'P 1'
#
loop_
_entity.id
_entity.type
_entity.pdbx_description
1 polymer ?
#
loop_
_entity_poly.entity_id
_entity_poly.type
_entity_poly.pdbx_seq_one_letter_code
_entity_poly.pdbx_strand_id
1 'polypeptide(L)'
;MKTGAVKNKLIYFAFLLSCCIGLMLVGYFGFLQTVNIDVMLGIQFVYTGESGEAQVSAVSKTDDLNQRIQEFMQTVTYTIEPSEKLANGDTITVTALYDADMAVEYHFQPVNTRAEFLVEGLPERYASLAEIPEAYIQESREAAVRALKAEDQEPVYGAFLQGKTAGVRDRILWMYQLEDGRYEIVLVPDVNNAQVVNRKAISTQQVYLSSKEQENRDFAGYVRRVFEADCNIEELTESTVPLDTPQD
;
A
#
# COMPACT_ATOMS: atom_id res chain seq x y z
N MET A 1 -46.78 -22.43 -70.84
CA MET A 1 -46.66 -22.30 -69.36
C MET A 1 -45.23 -21.95 -69.00
N LYS A 2 -45.01 -20.82 -68.32
CA LYS A 2 -43.69 -20.26 -67.94
C LYS A 2 -43.11 -20.98 -66.71
N THR A 3 -42.89 -22.29 -66.74
CA THR A 3 -42.43 -23.05 -65.56
C THR A 3 -40.96 -22.81 -65.22
N GLY A 4 -40.10 -22.56 -66.22
CA GLY A 4 -38.68 -22.24 -66.01
C GLY A 4 -38.43 -20.86 -65.39
N ALA A 5 -39.22 -19.85 -65.78
CA ALA A 5 -39.12 -18.50 -65.23
C ALA A 5 -39.60 -18.42 -63.76
N VAL A 6 -40.54 -19.28 -63.36
CA VAL A 6 -41.00 -19.38 -61.96
C VAL A 6 -39.95 -20.08 -61.08
N LYS A 7 -39.29 -21.14 -61.58
CA LYS A 7 -38.20 -21.83 -60.86
C LYS A 7 -37.01 -20.89 -60.57
N ASN A 8 -36.57 -20.08 -61.53
CA ASN A 8 -35.46 -19.13 -61.30
C ASN A 8 -35.81 -18.04 -60.29
N LYS A 9 -37.05 -17.52 -60.31
CA LYS A 9 -37.51 -16.54 -59.31
C LYS A 9 -37.54 -17.14 -57.91
N LEU A 10 -37.95 -18.41 -57.78
CA LEU A 10 -38.01 -19.11 -56.49
C LEU A 10 -36.62 -19.31 -55.88
N ILE A 11 -35.62 -19.65 -56.71
CA ILE A 11 -34.21 -19.75 -56.29
C ILE A 11 -33.67 -18.39 -55.84
N TYR A 12 -33.98 -17.31 -56.57
CA TYR A 12 -33.61 -15.95 -56.18
C TYR A 12 -34.21 -15.54 -54.82
N PHE A 13 -35.49 -15.80 -54.60
CA PHE A 13 -36.14 -15.49 -53.32
C PHE A 13 -35.57 -16.32 -52.16
N ALA A 14 -35.23 -17.59 -52.38
CA ALA A 14 -34.59 -18.43 -51.37
C ALA A 14 -33.20 -17.90 -50.99
N PHE A 15 -32.41 -17.46 -51.96
CA PHE A 15 -31.08 -16.90 -51.71
C PHE A 15 -31.15 -15.54 -50.99
N LEU A 16 -32.09 -14.67 -51.39
CA LEU A 16 -32.34 -13.39 -50.72
C LEU A 16 -32.74 -13.60 -49.26
N LEU A 17 -33.65 -14.54 -48.98
CA LEU A 17 -34.07 -14.89 -47.63
C LEU A 17 -32.90 -15.42 -46.80
N SER A 18 -32.04 -16.27 -47.39
CA SER A 18 -30.83 -16.76 -46.74
C SER A 18 -29.85 -15.64 -46.38
N CYS A 19 -29.66 -14.65 -47.26
CA CYS A 19 -28.86 -13.47 -46.96
C CYS A 19 -29.48 -12.62 -45.83
N CYS A 20 -30.79 -12.41 -45.84
CA CYS A 20 -31.48 -11.69 -44.77
C CYS A 20 -31.35 -12.41 -43.41
N ILE A 21 -31.49 -13.74 -43.40
CA ILE A 21 -31.26 -14.56 -42.19
C ILE A 21 -29.80 -14.47 -41.75
N GLY A 22 -28.84 -14.53 -42.68
CA GLY A 22 -27.42 -14.36 -42.38
C GLY A 22 -27.12 -13.00 -41.75
N LEU A 23 -27.67 -11.91 -42.28
CA LEU A 23 -27.54 -10.57 -41.70
C LEU A 23 -28.20 -10.45 -40.34
N MET A 24 -29.37 -11.06 -40.14
CA MET A 24 -30.04 -11.11 -38.84
C MET A 24 -29.22 -11.90 -37.81
N LEU A 25 -28.60 -13.02 -38.20
CA LEU A 25 -27.75 -13.81 -37.33
C LEU A 25 -26.46 -13.06 -36.97
N VAL A 26 -25.79 -12.43 -37.94
CA VAL A 26 -24.61 -11.60 -37.67
C VAL A 26 -24.97 -10.42 -36.77
N GLY A 27 -26.11 -9.77 -37.00
CA GLY A 27 -26.63 -8.73 -36.11
C GLY A 27 -26.89 -9.25 -34.69
N TYR A 28 -27.54 -10.40 -34.57
CA TYR A 28 -27.84 -11.02 -33.28
C TYR A 28 -26.58 -11.43 -32.50
N PHE A 29 -25.69 -12.19 -33.12
CA PHE A 29 -24.45 -12.65 -32.48
C PHE A 29 -23.43 -11.52 -32.26
N GLY A 30 -23.41 -10.51 -33.14
CA GLY A 30 -22.49 -9.38 -33.02
C GLY A 30 -22.94 -8.28 -32.05
N PHE A 31 -24.25 -8.10 -31.88
CA PHE A 31 -24.80 -6.95 -31.12
C PHE A 31 -25.78 -7.30 -30.01
N LEU A 32 -26.55 -8.39 -30.11
CA LEU A 32 -27.63 -8.70 -29.16
C LEU A 32 -27.31 -9.87 -28.22
N GLN A 33 -26.22 -10.59 -28.45
CA GLN A 33 -25.78 -11.64 -27.53
C GLN A 33 -25.25 -11.00 -26.24
N THR A 34 -25.80 -11.42 -25.11
CA THR A 34 -25.32 -11.00 -23.79
C THR A 34 -23.91 -11.52 -23.54
N VAL A 35 -23.01 -10.63 -23.11
CA VAL A 35 -21.62 -10.96 -22.78
C VAL A 35 -21.41 -10.85 -21.28
N ASN A 36 -20.89 -11.91 -20.66
CA ASN A 36 -20.50 -11.87 -19.25
C ASN A 36 -19.20 -11.08 -19.10
N ILE A 37 -19.22 -10.04 -18.26
CA ILE A 37 -18.06 -9.22 -17.95
C ILE A 37 -17.74 -9.42 -16.47
N ASP A 38 -16.58 -9.97 -16.18
CA ASP A 38 -16.09 -10.06 -14.80
C ASP A 38 -15.55 -8.69 -14.37
N VAL A 39 -16.31 -8.01 -13.52
CA VAL A 39 -15.98 -6.64 -13.09
C VAL A 39 -14.90 -6.59 -12.02
N MET A 40 -14.49 -7.73 -11.46
CA MET A 40 -13.36 -7.80 -10.51
C MET A 40 -12.08 -8.32 -11.17
N LEU A 41 -12.13 -8.72 -12.44
CA LEU A 41 -10.97 -9.20 -13.17
C LEU A 41 -9.93 -8.07 -13.30
N GLY A 42 -8.73 -8.29 -12.78
CA GLY A 42 -7.65 -7.31 -12.84
C GLY A 42 -7.70 -6.23 -11.76
N ILE A 43 -8.53 -6.41 -10.71
CA ILE A 43 -8.45 -5.58 -9.51
C ILE A 43 -7.07 -5.75 -8.85
N GLN A 44 -6.46 -4.63 -8.46
CA GLN A 44 -5.24 -4.61 -7.67
C GLN A 44 -5.47 -3.83 -6.39
N PHE A 45 -5.08 -4.41 -5.26
CA PHE A 45 -5.12 -3.75 -3.98
C PHE A 45 -3.80 -3.02 -3.72
N VAL A 46 -3.90 -1.75 -3.37
CA VAL A 46 -2.78 -0.93 -2.91
C VAL A 46 -3.00 -0.68 -1.43
N TYR A 47 -2.17 -1.31 -0.62
CA TYR A 47 -2.14 -1.13 0.83
C TYR A 47 -1.14 -0.05 1.22
N THR A 48 -1.51 0.77 2.20
CA THR A 48 -0.64 1.80 2.78
C THR A 48 -0.70 1.73 4.30
N GLY A 49 0.45 1.77 4.96
CA GLY A 49 0.56 1.66 6.42
C GLY A 49 1.00 0.29 6.91
N GLU A 50 0.80 0.05 8.21
CA GLU A 50 1.22 -1.14 8.95
C GLU A 50 0.00 -1.92 9.43
N SER A 51 0.17 -3.19 9.74
CA SER A 51 -0.86 -4.03 10.34
C SER A 51 -1.47 -3.36 11.58
N GLY A 52 -2.81 -3.21 11.58
CA GLY A 52 -3.61 -2.52 12.60
C GLY A 52 -3.98 -1.07 12.26
N GLU A 53 -3.23 -0.41 11.38
CA GLU A 53 -3.46 0.99 10.96
C GLU A 53 -3.45 1.14 9.43
N ALA A 54 -3.43 0.03 8.69
CA ALA A 54 -3.33 0.05 7.24
C ALA A 54 -4.65 0.47 6.59
N GLN A 55 -4.52 1.07 5.42
CA GLN A 55 -5.61 1.44 4.54
C GLN A 55 -5.46 0.72 3.21
N VAL A 56 -6.59 0.46 2.55
CA VAL A 56 -6.62 -0.20 1.25
C VAL A 56 -7.38 0.64 0.23
N SER A 57 -6.84 0.66 -0.98
CA SER A 57 -7.54 1.15 -2.16
C SER A 57 -7.49 0.11 -3.26
N ALA A 58 -8.53 0.06 -4.09
CA ALA A 58 -8.58 -0.82 -5.25
C ALA A 58 -8.41 0.00 -6.52
N VAL A 59 -7.56 -0.49 -7.41
CA VAL A 59 -7.41 0.05 -8.76
C VAL A 59 -7.74 -1.04 -9.77
N SER A 60 -8.45 -0.66 -10.83
CA SER A 60 -8.71 -1.55 -11.97
C SER A 60 -7.62 -1.35 -13.02
N LYS A 61 -7.01 -2.43 -13.50
CA LYS A 61 -6.24 -2.38 -14.74
C LYS A 61 -7.12 -2.79 -15.91
N THR A 62 -7.25 -1.90 -16.88
CA THR A 62 -8.05 -2.09 -18.09
C THR A 62 -7.18 -2.07 -19.35
N ASP A 63 -5.98 -2.64 -19.24
CA ASP A 63 -5.08 -2.81 -20.37
C ASP A 63 -5.62 -3.95 -21.27
N ASP A 64 -5.52 -3.78 -22.60
CA ASP A 64 -5.86 -4.78 -23.63
C ASP A 64 -7.34 -5.20 -23.80
N LEU A 65 -8.30 -4.36 -23.43
CA LEU A 65 -9.73 -4.61 -23.67
C LEU A 65 -10.23 -4.04 -25.01
N ASN A 66 -11.28 -4.66 -25.57
CA ASN A 66 -12.04 -4.08 -26.67
C ASN A 66 -12.62 -2.72 -26.24
N GLN A 67 -12.60 -1.71 -27.12
CA GLN A 67 -13.06 -0.34 -26.84
C GLN A 67 -14.39 -0.29 -26.07
N ARG A 68 -15.40 -1.09 -26.44
CA ARG A 68 -16.70 -1.09 -25.75
C ARG A 68 -16.62 -1.62 -24.31
N ILE A 69 -15.80 -2.65 -24.08
CA ILE A 69 -15.59 -3.21 -22.74
C ILE A 69 -14.74 -2.24 -21.91
N GLN A 70 -13.77 -1.57 -22.54
CA GLN A 70 -12.94 -0.56 -21.89
C GLN A 70 -13.78 0.63 -21.41
N GLU A 71 -14.67 1.17 -22.25
CA GLU A 71 -15.61 2.23 -21.88
C GLU A 71 -16.49 1.81 -20.70
N PHE A 72 -17.02 0.57 -20.72
CA PHE A 72 -17.77 0.03 -19.58
C PHE A 72 -16.92 -0.06 -18.31
N MET A 73 -15.74 -0.68 -18.39
CA MET A 73 -14.85 -0.88 -17.24
C MET A 73 -14.30 0.42 -16.65
N GLN A 74 -14.26 1.52 -17.42
CA GLN A 74 -13.90 2.85 -16.91
C GLN A 74 -14.96 3.43 -15.96
N THR A 75 -16.20 2.96 -16.03
CA THR A 75 -17.27 3.36 -15.08
C THR A 75 -17.27 2.52 -13.81
N VAL A 76 -16.53 1.41 -13.79
CA VAL A 76 -16.49 0.53 -12.63
C VAL A 76 -15.65 1.19 -11.54
N THR A 77 -16.26 1.36 -10.37
CA THR A 77 -15.60 1.82 -9.15
C THR A 77 -15.76 0.76 -8.06
N TYR A 78 -14.86 0.73 -7.09
CA TYR A 78 -14.90 -0.26 -6.02
C TYR A 78 -15.07 0.42 -4.67
N THR A 79 -15.97 -0.13 -3.86
CA THR A 79 -16.06 0.17 -2.43
C THR A 79 -15.49 -1.00 -1.64
N ILE A 80 -14.74 -0.69 -0.57
CA ILE A 80 -14.06 -1.68 0.26
C ILE A 80 -14.50 -1.45 1.71
N GLU A 81 -14.96 -2.51 2.37
CA GLU A 81 -15.40 -2.46 3.76
C GLU A 81 -14.83 -3.64 4.55
N PRO A 82 -14.07 -3.40 5.65
CA PRO A 82 -13.50 -2.11 6.07
C PRO A 82 -12.37 -1.63 5.14
N SER A 83 -12.16 -0.31 5.03
CA SER A 83 -11.09 0.28 4.21
C SER A 83 -9.89 0.79 5.00
N GLU A 84 -9.99 0.86 6.33
CA GLU A 84 -8.99 1.42 7.25
C GLU A 84 -8.84 0.54 8.48
N LYS A 85 -7.74 0.74 9.23
CA LYS A 85 -7.38 -0.03 10.44
C LYS A 85 -7.27 -1.53 10.18
N LEU A 86 -6.76 -1.88 9.00
CA LEU A 86 -6.62 -3.25 8.57
C LEU A 86 -5.39 -3.91 9.19
N ALA A 87 -5.55 -5.15 9.62
CA ALA A 87 -4.49 -6.01 10.10
C ALA A 87 -4.35 -7.28 9.24
N ASN A 88 -3.20 -7.93 9.30
CA ASN A 88 -3.02 -9.26 8.72
C ASN A 88 -4.05 -10.23 9.31
N GLY A 89 -4.76 -10.94 8.44
CA GLY A 89 -5.82 -11.87 8.81
C GLY A 89 -7.24 -11.26 8.79
N ASP A 90 -7.39 -9.96 8.57
CA ASP A 90 -8.70 -9.34 8.37
C ASP A 90 -9.29 -9.72 7.01
N THR A 91 -10.62 -9.78 6.94
CA THR A 91 -11.35 -9.97 5.67
C THR A 91 -11.97 -8.65 5.23
N ILE A 92 -11.63 -8.21 4.01
CA ILE A 92 -12.27 -7.07 3.36
C ILE A 92 -13.34 -7.54 2.38
N THR A 93 -14.48 -6.87 2.39
CA THR A 93 -15.53 -7.02 1.39
C THR A 93 -15.35 -5.96 0.32
N VAL A 94 -15.23 -6.39 -0.93
CA VAL A 94 -15.12 -5.49 -2.08
C VAL A 94 -16.40 -5.58 -2.90
N THR A 95 -16.99 -4.43 -3.18
CA THR A 95 -18.20 -4.32 -4.01
C THR A 95 -17.91 -3.44 -5.22
N ALA A 96 -18.14 -3.97 -6.41
CA ALA A 96 -18.04 -3.23 -7.67
C ALA A 96 -19.35 -2.47 -7.92
N LEU A 97 -19.22 -1.17 -8.12
CA LEU A 97 -20.27 -0.28 -8.56
C LEU A 97 -20.02 0.04 -10.04
N TYR A 98 -21.05 -0.05 -10.87
CA TYR A 98 -20.95 0.14 -12.31
C TYR A 98 -22.21 0.83 -12.84
N ASP A 99 -22.14 1.36 -14.06
CA ASP A 99 -23.29 1.93 -14.74
C ASP A 99 -24.22 0.82 -15.26
N ALA A 100 -25.37 0.66 -14.61
CA ALA A 100 -26.35 -0.35 -14.97
C ALA A 100 -27.06 -0.07 -16.30
N ASP A 101 -27.24 1.21 -16.66
CA ASP A 101 -27.89 1.58 -17.91
C ASP A 101 -26.97 1.26 -19.09
N MET A 102 -25.67 1.56 -18.96
CA MET A 102 -24.66 1.18 -19.95
C MET A 102 -24.48 -0.34 -20.04
N ALA A 103 -24.59 -1.07 -18.93
CA ALA A 103 -24.57 -2.54 -18.96
C ALA A 103 -25.75 -3.10 -19.79
N VAL A 104 -26.95 -2.53 -19.64
CA VAL A 104 -28.12 -2.92 -20.43
C VAL A 104 -27.95 -2.55 -21.90
N GLU A 105 -27.48 -1.33 -22.20
CA GLU A 105 -27.26 -0.83 -23.56
C GLU A 105 -26.24 -1.69 -24.34
N TYR A 106 -25.15 -2.09 -23.68
CA TYR A 106 -24.11 -2.91 -24.29
C TYR A 106 -24.35 -4.41 -24.19
N HIS A 107 -25.51 -4.82 -23.65
CA HIS A 107 -25.85 -6.22 -23.38
C HIS A 107 -24.76 -6.92 -22.55
N PHE A 108 -24.16 -6.21 -21.60
CA PHE A 108 -23.21 -6.76 -20.66
C PHE A 108 -23.93 -7.29 -19.42
N GLN A 109 -23.52 -8.46 -18.97
CA GLN A 109 -23.92 -9.06 -17.71
C GLN A 109 -22.72 -9.04 -16.76
N PRO A 110 -22.64 -8.05 -15.85
CA PRO A 110 -21.62 -8.01 -14.82
C PRO A 110 -21.71 -9.24 -13.92
N VAL A 111 -20.60 -9.94 -13.75
CA VAL A 111 -20.44 -11.07 -12.83
C VAL A 111 -19.38 -10.76 -11.80
N ASN A 112 -19.41 -11.47 -10.66
CA ASN A 112 -18.48 -11.27 -9.53
C ASN A 112 -18.52 -9.85 -8.95
N THR A 113 -19.71 -9.26 -8.79
CA THR A 113 -19.86 -7.87 -8.31
C THR A 113 -19.52 -7.66 -6.84
N ARG A 114 -19.42 -8.74 -6.05
CA ARG A 114 -19.01 -8.70 -4.65
C ARG A 114 -18.15 -9.92 -4.32
N ALA A 115 -17.03 -9.69 -3.66
CA ALA A 115 -16.11 -10.74 -3.22
C ALA A 115 -15.44 -10.35 -1.90
N GLU A 116 -14.98 -11.37 -1.17
CA GLU A 116 -14.21 -11.21 0.06
C GLU A 116 -12.75 -11.56 -0.20
N PHE A 117 -11.84 -10.77 0.36
CA PHE A 117 -10.40 -10.96 0.25
C PHE A 117 -9.77 -10.94 1.63
N LEU A 118 -8.78 -11.81 1.84
CA LEU A 118 -7.97 -11.84 3.05
C LEU A 118 -6.84 -10.81 2.92
N VAL A 119 -6.65 -10.00 3.96
CA VAL A 119 -5.54 -9.05 4.06
C VAL A 119 -4.31 -9.79 4.58
N GLU A 120 -3.24 -9.78 3.78
CA GLU A 120 -1.98 -10.45 4.11
C GLU A 120 -0.79 -9.59 3.68
N GLY A 121 0.35 -9.78 4.34
CA GLY A 121 1.62 -9.16 3.96
C GLY A 121 1.77 -7.69 4.36
N LEU A 122 0.94 -7.18 5.28
CA LEU A 122 1.15 -5.86 5.88
C LEU A 122 2.36 -5.89 6.82
N PRO A 123 3.18 -4.81 6.84
CA PRO A 123 4.28 -4.70 7.79
C PRO A 123 3.80 -4.74 9.24
N GLU A 124 4.53 -5.46 10.11
CA GLU A 124 4.22 -5.59 11.53
C GLU A 124 5.30 -4.95 12.39
N ARG A 125 4.86 -4.28 13.46
CA ARG A 125 5.75 -3.67 14.45
C ARG A 125 6.47 -4.74 15.25
N TYR A 126 7.70 -4.45 15.65
CA TYR A 126 8.46 -5.32 16.55
C TYR A 126 7.90 -5.26 17.97
N ALA A 127 7.87 -6.38 18.67
CA ALA A 127 7.39 -6.43 20.04
C ALA A 127 8.39 -5.80 21.03
N SER A 128 9.68 -5.82 20.69
CA SER A 128 10.76 -5.23 21.50
C SER A 128 12.00 -4.91 20.66
N LEU A 129 12.93 -4.16 21.23
CA LEU A 129 14.24 -3.87 20.62
C LEU A 129 15.00 -5.15 20.22
N ALA A 130 14.85 -6.25 20.97
CA ALA A 130 15.55 -7.50 20.72
C ALA A 130 15.14 -8.19 19.40
N GLU A 131 13.97 -7.85 18.86
CA GLU A 131 13.48 -8.40 17.58
C GLU A 131 13.92 -7.55 16.37
N ILE A 132 14.43 -6.34 16.61
CA ILE A 132 14.89 -5.44 15.55
C ILE A 132 16.23 -5.97 15.02
N PRO A 133 16.36 -6.25 13.72
CA PRO A 133 17.63 -6.69 13.15
C PRO A 133 18.73 -5.65 13.35
N GLU A 134 19.91 -6.08 13.74
CA GLU A 134 21.08 -5.21 13.93
C GLU A 134 21.41 -4.42 12.65
N ALA A 135 21.27 -5.05 11.48
CA ALA A 135 21.44 -4.38 10.18
C ALA A 135 20.47 -3.20 9.99
N TYR A 136 19.24 -3.30 10.49
CA TYR A 136 18.26 -2.20 10.44
C TYR A 136 18.66 -1.08 11.41
N ILE A 137 19.13 -1.42 12.61
CA ILE A 137 19.64 -0.44 13.58
C ILE A 137 20.82 0.33 12.97
N GLN A 138 21.76 -0.38 12.34
CA GLN A 138 22.89 0.20 11.62
C GLN A 138 22.44 1.13 10.49
N GLU A 139 21.54 0.68 9.61
CA GLU A 139 21.02 1.53 8.53
C GLU A 139 20.28 2.77 9.08
N SER A 140 19.51 2.61 10.17
CA SER A 140 18.83 3.73 10.82
C SER A 140 19.82 4.78 11.34
N ARG A 141 20.97 4.34 11.87
CA ARG A 141 22.04 5.23 12.34
C ARG A 141 22.66 5.97 11.16
N GLU A 142 23.02 5.27 10.10
CA GLU A 142 23.57 5.89 8.89
C GLU A 142 22.61 6.90 8.25
N ALA A 143 21.31 6.58 8.24
CA ALA A 143 20.30 7.48 7.74
C ALA A 143 20.16 8.73 8.62
N ALA A 144 20.31 8.60 9.94
CA ALA A 144 20.26 9.71 10.88
C ALA A 144 21.45 10.67 10.72
N VAL A 145 22.67 10.14 10.61
CA VAL A 145 23.91 10.91 10.35
C VAL A 145 23.79 11.71 9.05
N ARG A 146 23.29 11.07 7.98
CA ARG A 146 23.02 11.73 6.69
C ARG A 146 21.99 12.85 6.82
N ALA A 147 20.93 12.65 7.62
CA ALA A 147 19.90 13.67 7.84
C ALA A 147 20.45 14.92 8.54
N LEU A 148 21.39 14.75 9.47
CA LEU A 148 22.08 15.86 10.14
C LEU A 148 23.17 16.52 9.29
N LYS A 149 23.56 15.91 8.16
CA LYS A 149 24.72 16.33 7.35
C LYS A 149 26.01 16.40 8.18
N ALA A 150 26.09 15.58 9.22
CA ALA A 150 27.22 15.51 10.13
C ALA A 150 27.96 14.20 9.89
N GLU A 151 28.77 14.14 8.82
CA GLU A 151 29.51 12.94 8.44
C GLU A 151 30.40 12.45 9.59
N ASP A 152 30.44 11.12 9.80
CA ASP A 152 31.26 10.43 10.80
C ASP A 152 31.00 10.81 12.27
N GLN A 153 29.86 11.44 12.57
CA GLN A 153 29.47 11.72 13.94
C GLN A 153 28.75 10.54 14.59
N GLU A 154 29.24 10.09 15.74
CA GLU A 154 28.55 9.06 16.55
C GLU A 154 27.49 9.69 17.47
N PRO A 155 26.34 9.03 17.65
CA PRO A 155 25.32 9.47 18.59
C PRO A 155 25.82 9.30 20.04
N VAL A 156 25.46 10.26 20.90
CA VAL A 156 25.72 10.21 22.34
C VAL A 156 24.69 9.34 23.09
N TYR A 157 23.56 9.02 22.45
CA TYR A 157 22.50 8.19 23.00
C TYR A 157 21.60 7.64 21.89
N GLY A 158 21.08 6.43 22.07
CA GLY A 158 20.09 5.83 21.19
C GLY A 158 19.00 5.12 21.98
N ALA A 159 17.76 5.16 21.50
CA ALA A 159 16.67 4.35 22.05
C ALA A 159 15.66 3.95 20.99
N PHE A 160 15.07 2.76 21.16
CA PHE A 160 13.83 2.37 20.50
C PHE A 160 12.64 2.91 21.30
N LEU A 161 11.77 3.66 20.61
CA LEU A 161 10.56 4.24 21.16
C LEU A 161 9.36 3.52 20.53
N GLN A 162 8.71 2.69 21.32
CA GLN A 162 7.55 1.91 20.90
C GLN A 162 6.26 2.64 21.29
N GLY A 163 5.38 2.93 20.33
CA GLY A 163 4.16 3.69 20.58
C GLY A 163 3.16 2.92 21.44
N LYS A 164 2.66 3.54 22.53
CA LYS A 164 1.66 2.94 23.43
C LYS A 164 0.22 3.17 22.95
N THR A 165 0.00 4.15 22.10
CA THR A 165 -1.33 4.64 21.70
C THR A 165 -1.47 4.62 20.18
N ALA A 166 -2.71 4.45 19.71
CA ALA A 166 -3.04 4.50 18.29
C ALA A 166 -2.59 5.84 17.69
N GLY A 167 -1.95 5.80 16.52
CA GLY A 167 -1.36 6.97 15.85
C GLY A 167 0.07 7.32 16.30
N VAL A 168 0.58 6.79 17.41
CA VAL A 168 1.99 6.92 17.78
C VAL A 168 2.78 5.81 17.10
N ARG A 169 3.69 6.20 16.20
CA ARG A 169 4.53 5.27 15.45
C ARG A 169 5.78 4.90 16.22
N ASP A 170 6.21 3.66 16.00
CA ASP A 170 7.46 3.13 16.50
C ASP A 170 8.62 3.80 15.76
N ARG A 171 9.65 4.18 16.51
CA ARG A 171 10.75 4.99 15.98
C ARG A 171 12.05 4.68 16.71
N ILE A 172 13.15 4.77 16.00
CA ILE A 172 14.48 4.80 16.61
C ILE A 172 14.89 6.27 16.78
N LEU A 173 15.28 6.61 18.00
CA LEU A 173 15.83 7.91 18.36
C LEU A 173 17.35 7.81 18.41
N TRP A 174 18.03 8.72 17.74
CA TRP A 174 19.46 8.94 17.85
C TRP A 174 19.74 10.37 18.30
N MET A 175 20.48 10.55 19.39
CA MET A 175 20.85 11.86 19.91
C MET A 175 22.30 12.17 19.58
N TYR A 176 22.57 13.38 19.11
CA TYR A 176 23.89 13.85 18.71
C TYR A 176 24.24 15.14 19.45
N GLN A 177 25.52 15.31 19.78
CA GLN A 177 26.06 16.55 20.33
C GLN A 177 26.76 17.33 19.21
N LEU A 178 26.22 18.49 18.84
CA LEU A 178 26.78 19.34 17.80
C LEU A 178 28.06 20.05 18.27
N GLU A 179 28.85 20.56 17.32
CA GLU A 179 30.12 21.27 17.60
C GLU A 179 29.93 22.50 18.50
N ASP A 180 28.77 23.16 18.44
CA ASP A 180 28.42 24.31 19.28
C ASP A 180 27.93 23.93 20.69
N GLY A 181 27.96 22.64 21.04
CA GLY A 181 27.55 22.10 22.32
C GLY A 181 26.04 21.90 22.48
N ARG A 182 25.22 22.21 21.47
CA ARG A 182 23.80 21.86 21.47
C ARG A 182 23.60 20.38 21.20
N TYR A 183 22.44 19.87 21.59
CA TYR A 183 22.04 18.50 21.32
C TYR A 183 20.87 18.48 20.34
N GLU A 184 20.87 17.52 19.43
CA GLU A 184 19.80 17.30 18.45
C GLU A 184 19.46 15.82 18.42
N ILE A 185 18.17 15.50 18.43
CA ILE A 185 17.68 14.14 18.21
C ILE A 185 17.21 13.98 16.78
N VAL A 186 17.45 12.81 16.23
CA VAL A 186 16.95 12.37 14.94
C VAL A 186 16.01 11.20 15.19
N LEU A 187 14.80 11.31 14.65
CA LEU A 187 13.75 10.30 14.79
C LEU A 187 13.60 9.58 13.45
N VAL A 188 13.90 8.29 13.44
CA VAL A 188 13.72 7.39 12.30
C VAL A 188 12.41 6.62 12.50
N PRO A 189 11.33 6.95 11.75
CA PRO A 189 10.01 6.36 11.95
C PRO A 189 9.84 5.00 11.23
N ASP A 190 8.63 4.45 11.34
CA ASP A 190 8.15 3.28 10.59
C ASP A 190 9.00 2.02 10.85
N VAL A 191 9.36 1.80 12.11
CA VAL A 191 10.18 0.67 12.56
C VAL A 191 9.34 -0.61 12.63
N ASN A 192 9.44 -1.42 11.58
CA ASN A 192 8.64 -2.64 11.42
C ASN A 192 9.41 -3.72 10.63
N ASN A 193 8.79 -4.90 10.48
CA ASN A 193 9.38 -6.06 9.82
C ASN A 193 9.54 -5.94 8.29
N ALA A 194 9.11 -4.84 7.66
CA ALA A 194 9.46 -4.56 6.27
C ALA A 194 10.95 -4.22 6.12
N GLN A 195 11.63 -3.85 7.22
CA GLN A 195 13.07 -3.56 7.26
C GLN A 195 13.51 -2.49 6.24
N VAL A 196 12.63 -1.54 5.92
CA VAL A 196 12.93 -0.42 5.03
C VAL A 196 12.98 0.87 5.83
N VAL A 197 14.15 1.50 5.89
CA VAL A 197 14.28 2.82 6.54
C VAL A 197 13.61 3.89 5.68
N ASN A 198 12.56 4.52 6.21
CA ASN A 198 11.86 5.61 5.53
C ASN A 198 12.63 6.95 5.64
N ARG A 199 13.67 7.09 4.82
CA ARG A 199 14.59 8.25 4.85
C ARG A 199 13.89 9.60 4.61
N LYS A 200 12.74 9.61 3.91
CA LYS A 200 11.98 10.84 3.61
C LYS A 200 11.17 11.33 4.82
N ALA A 201 10.86 10.46 5.76
CA ALA A 201 10.06 10.76 6.95
C ALA A 201 10.91 11.01 8.21
N ILE A 202 12.25 10.92 8.09
CA ILE A 202 13.16 11.25 9.18
C ILE A 202 12.96 12.72 9.58
N SER A 203 12.82 12.95 10.88
CA SER A 203 12.70 14.30 11.44
C SER A 203 13.79 14.55 12.48
N THR A 204 14.15 15.82 12.66
CA THR A 204 15.11 16.25 13.67
C THR A 204 14.47 17.22 14.65
N GLN A 205 14.93 17.19 15.90
CA GLN A 205 14.41 18.06 16.95
C GLN A 205 15.54 18.48 17.89
N GLN A 206 15.60 19.77 18.21
CA GLN A 206 16.53 20.29 19.19
C GLN A 206 16.19 19.81 20.60
N VAL A 207 17.22 19.38 21.33
CA VAL A 207 17.12 18.90 22.71
C VAL A 207 17.37 20.04 23.68
N TYR A 208 16.54 20.08 24.72
CA TYR A 208 16.64 21.04 25.83
C TYR A 208 16.78 20.28 27.16
N LEU A 209 18.02 20.07 27.57
CA LEU A 209 18.36 19.46 28.85
C LEU A 209 18.18 20.48 29.98
N SER A 210 17.65 20.04 31.11
CA SER A 210 17.72 20.78 32.37
C SER A 210 19.16 20.86 32.86
N SER A 211 19.46 21.82 33.77
CA SER A 211 20.81 21.97 34.32
C SER A 211 21.34 20.67 34.95
N LYS A 212 20.46 19.91 35.62
CA LYS A 212 20.82 18.63 36.22
C LYS A 212 21.07 17.54 35.17
N GLU A 213 20.24 17.48 34.12
CA GLU A 213 20.44 16.52 33.02
C GLU A 213 21.75 16.83 32.26
N GLN A 214 22.05 18.11 32.06
CA GLN A 214 23.29 18.53 31.39
C GLN A 214 24.54 18.24 32.22
N GLU A 215 24.51 18.51 33.54
CA GLU A 215 25.64 18.25 34.44
C GLU A 215 25.95 16.75 34.55
N ASN A 216 24.92 15.91 34.58
CA ASN A 216 25.08 14.46 34.75
C ASN A 216 25.13 13.69 33.41
N ARG A 217 25.01 14.38 32.27
CA ARG A 217 24.84 13.78 30.94
C ARG A 217 23.72 12.73 30.92
N ASP A 218 22.61 13.04 31.58
CA ASP A 218 21.45 12.16 31.75
C ASP A 218 20.53 12.21 30.52
N PHE A 219 20.99 11.62 29.41
CA PHE A 219 20.25 11.58 28.14
C PHE A 219 19.02 10.67 28.25
N ALA A 220 19.14 9.55 28.97
CA ALA A 220 18.03 8.65 29.24
C ALA A 220 16.92 9.37 30.03
N GLY A 221 17.27 10.15 31.05
CA GLY A 221 16.34 10.98 31.82
C GLY A 221 15.58 11.98 30.95
N TYR A 222 16.28 12.66 30.03
CA TYR A 222 15.63 13.54 29.05
C TYR A 222 14.64 12.78 28.17
N VAL A 223 15.05 11.67 27.57
CA VAL A 223 14.21 10.89 26.64
C VAL A 223 12.98 10.34 27.36
N ARG A 224 13.14 9.85 28.60
CA ARG A 224 12.02 9.44 29.45
C ARG A 224 11.08 10.61 29.71
N ARG A 225 11.59 11.74 30.21
CA ARG A 225 10.78 12.94 30.48
C ARG A 225 9.95 13.41 29.28
N VAL A 226 10.49 13.30 28.06
CA VAL A 226 9.83 13.79 26.84
C VAL A 226 8.89 12.75 26.22
N PHE A 227 9.23 11.46 26.26
CA PHE A 227 8.55 10.44 25.46
C PHE A 227 7.86 9.33 26.28
N GLU A 228 8.12 9.19 27.58
CA GLU A 228 7.59 8.07 28.38
C GLU A 228 6.07 8.05 28.50
N ALA A 229 5.42 9.22 28.35
CA ALA A 229 3.98 9.36 28.38
C ALA A 229 3.30 8.52 27.29
N ASP A 230 3.85 8.57 26.07
CA ASP A 230 3.26 7.96 24.87
C ASP A 230 4.04 6.75 24.34
N CYS A 231 5.24 6.48 24.88
CA CYS A 231 6.10 5.42 24.40
C CYS A 231 6.65 4.52 25.51
N ASN A 232 6.84 3.25 25.18
CA ASN A 232 7.77 2.38 25.88
C ASN A 232 9.18 2.65 25.32
N ILE A 233 10.18 2.66 26.19
CA ILE A 233 11.54 3.12 25.84
C ILE A 233 12.52 2.00 26.16
N GLU A 234 13.22 1.52 25.14
CA GLU A 234 14.29 0.53 25.26
C GLU A 234 15.59 1.14 24.75
N GLU A 235 16.63 1.14 25.58
CA GLU A 235 17.90 1.80 25.26
C GLU A 235 18.73 0.94 24.30
N LEU A 236 19.29 1.57 23.28
CA LEU A 236 20.26 0.94 22.39
C LEU A 236 21.61 0.93 23.11
N THR A 237 22.05 -0.25 23.55
CA THR A 237 23.38 -0.41 24.17
C THR A 237 24.45 -0.63 23.10
N GLU A 238 25.68 -0.23 23.38
CA GLU A 238 26.84 -0.31 22.44
C GLU A 238 27.09 -1.71 21.84
N SER A 239 26.49 -2.77 22.40
CA SER A 239 26.57 -4.14 21.88
C SER A 239 25.80 -4.38 20.56
N THR A 240 25.06 -3.40 20.04
CA THR A 240 24.38 -3.47 18.72
C THR A 240 25.10 -2.68 17.63
N VAL A 241 26.34 -2.26 17.89
CA VAL A 241 27.24 -1.63 16.92
C VAL A 241 28.41 -2.58 16.73
N PRO A 242 28.57 -3.24 15.58
CA PRO A 242 29.77 -4.03 15.32
C PRO A 242 30.98 -3.11 15.40
N LEU A 243 31.88 -3.40 16.33
CA LEU A 243 33.27 -2.96 16.26
C LEU A 243 33.86 -3.61 15.00
N ASP A 244 33.80 -2.90 13.87
CA ASP A 244 34.70 -3.17 12.76
C ASP A 244 36.12 -3.00 13.30
N THR A 245 36.71 -4.13 13.66
CA THR A 245 38.09 -4.20 14.09
C THR A 245 38.90 -4.20 12.79
N PRO A 246 39.75 -3.21 12.51
CA PRO A 246 40.68 -3.34 11.41
C PRO A 246 41.61 -4.50 11.76
N GLN A 247 41.57 -5.58 10.97
CA GLN A 247 42.73 -6.44 10.85
C GLN A 247 43.77 -5.66 10.05
N ASP A 248 44.75 -5.11 10.76
CA ASP A 248 46.14 -4.95 10.32
C ASP A 248 47.08 -4.94 11.54
#